data_AF-A0A921MDM5-F1
#
_entry.id   AF-A0A921MDM5-F1
#
_cell.length_a   1.000
_cell.length_b   1.000
_cell.length_c   1.000
_cell.angle_alpha   90.00
_cell.angle_beta   90.00
_cell.angle_gamma   90.00
#
_symmetry.space_group_name_H-M   'P 1'
#
loop_
_entity.id
_entity.type
_entity.pdbx_description
1 polymer ?
#
loop_
_entity_poly.entity_id
_entity_poly.type
_entity_poly.pdbx_seq_one_letter_code
_entity_poly.pdbx_strand_id
1 'polypeptide(L)'
;VILALIVFIGGPTLFILNAIPSSVGAFIEQLPTMASRTAADGGESVSDWLSTWTVFYWAWWVSWSPFVGLFIARISRGRTIRQFVTGVLLVPSVISLLWFAIFGGGAIGIQERAERGEGTVEALATIVDGAPDINFDLILFDMLDALPLPGAVSVILMIVTVILIAIFFVTGADSASIVMGALSENGAEEPTRRSVIFWGTATGGVAAVMLLAGGSEPAEALNGLKNITIVSALPFVIVMLLLCVAIWKDLSQDPLILQGRLATILLEESVATAVDEHGQPFEIATNIVVVDGDGESDGDGDPADGPADAAATPAAGRTGSTDADTAAEAAPAPADTAPAANGKAASRTFERPAPEECSSLETRTPRD
;
A
#
# COMPACT_ATOMS: atom_id res chain seq x y z
N VAL A 1 1.06 21.33 7.96
CA VAL A 1 0.70 21.26 9.40
C VAL A 1 0.24 22.61 9.94
N ILE A 2 1.10 23.61 10.11
CA ILE A 2 0.74 24.92 10.71
C ILE A 2 -0.51 25.54 10.06
N LEU A 3 -0.55 25.64 8.72
CA LEU A 3 -1.73 26.14 7.99
C LEU A 3 -3.03 25.39 8.35
N ALA A 4 -2.99 24.06 8.38
CA ALA A 4 -4.14 23.24 8.74
C ALA A 4 -4.58 23.43 10.22
N LEU A 5 -3.65 23.69 11.14
CA LEU A 5 -4.00 24.03 12.53
C LEU A 5 -4.67 25.40 12.63
N ILE A 6 -4.19 26.39 11.87
CA ILE A 6 -4.82 27.72 11.81
C ILE A 6 -6.24 27.63 11.26
N VAL A 7 -6.45 26.90 10.16
CA VAL A 7 -7.77 26.65 9.59
C VAL A 7 -8.67 25.86 10.54
N PHE A 8 -8.15 24.85 11.23
CA PHE A 8 -8.92 24.05 12.19
C PHE A 8 -9.39 24.87 13.42
N ILE A 9 -8.56 25.77 13.93
CA ILE A 9 -8.85 26.60 15.11
C ILE A 9 -9.68 27.83 14.76
N GLY A 10 -9.38 28.51 13.64
CA GLY A 10 -10.14 29.68 13.19
C GLY A 10 -11.47 29.31 12.52
N GLY A 11 -11.54 28.14 11.88
CA GLY A 11 -12.72 27.66 11.18
C GLY A 11 -13.81 27.09 12.11
N PRO A 12 -14.81 26.41 11.55
CA PRO A 12 -15.89 25.77 12.31
C PRO A 12 -15.41 24.47 12.97
N THR A 13 -14.57 24.55 14.01
CA THR A 13 -13.89 23.40 14.64
C THR A 13 -14.83 22.23 15.00
N LEU A 14 -16.00 22.52 15.57
CA LEU A 14 -16.99 21.47 15.91
C LEU A 14 -17.58 20.79 14.67
N PHE A 15 -17.81 21.54 13.59
CA PHE A 15 -18.25 20.99 12.31
C PHE A 15 -17.16 20.08 11.73
N ILE A 16 -15.90 20.54 11.71
CA ILE A 16 -14.75 19.75 11.22
C ILE A 16 -14.60 18.44 12.02
N LEU A 17 -14.71 18.50 13.35
CA LEU A 17 -14.64 17.31 14.20
C LEU A 17 -15.79 16.32 13.95
N ASN A 18 -17.00 16.81 13.70
CA ASN A 18 -18.15 15.96 13.35
C ASN A 18 -18.06 15.43 11.91
N ALA A 19 -17.44 16.17 10.99
CA ALA A 19 -17.26 15.77 9.61
C ALA A 19 -16.36 14.52 9.49
N ILE A 20 -15.29 14.41 10.29
CA ILE A 20 -14.36 13.26 10.24
C ILE A 20 -15.06 11.89 10.33
N PRO A 21 -15.81 11.55 11.41
CA PRO A 21 -16.50 10.26 11.50
C PRO A 21 -17.64 10.15 10.48
N SER A 22 -18.32 11.26 10.17
CA SER A 22 -19.40 11.28 9.15
C SER A 22 -18.88 10.94 7.76
N SER A 23 -17.72 11.47 7.36
CA SER A 23 -17.07 11.18 6.08
C SER A 23 -16.59 9.74 5.99
N VAL A 24 -16.09 9.15 7.08
CA VAL A 24 -15.71 7.73 7.11
C VAL A 24 -16.93 6.83 6.95
N GLY A 25 -18.02 7.11 7.69
CA GLY A 25 -19.28 6.36 7.58
C GLY A 25 -19.87 6.44 6.17
N ALA A 26 -20.04 7.66 5.65
CA ALA A 26 -20.58 7.89 4.32
C ALA A 26 -19.70 7.31 3.20
N PHE A 27 -18.37 7.34 3.34
CA PHE A 27 -17.47 6.70 2.38
C PHE A 27 -17.66 5.19 2.34
N ILE A 28 -17.76 4.51 3.48
CA ILE A 28 -17.98 3.06 3.55
C ILE A 28 -19.35 2.69 2.99
N GLU A 29 -20.40 3.45 3.33
CA GLU A 29 -21.77 3.25 2.84
C GLU A 29 -21.87 3.41 1.31
N GLN A 30 -21.28 4.49 0.77
CA GLN A 30 -21.45 4.86 -0.63
C GLN A 30 -20.38 4.26 -1.57
N LEU A 31 -19.33 3.61 -1.03
CA LEU A 31 -18.25 3.00 -1.82
C LEU A 31 -18.75 2.16 -3.00
N PRO A 32 -19.72 1.23 -2.85
CA PRO A 32 -20.16 0.39 -3.97
C PRO A 32 -20.80 1.22 -5.08
N THR A 33 -21.67 2.18 -4.72
CA THR A 33 -22.36 3.08 -5.65
C THR A 33 -21.41 4.06 -6.34
N MET A 34 -20.38 4.54 -5.64
CA MET A 34 -19.34 5.37 -6.25
C MET A 34 -18.48 4.57 -7.22
N ALA A 35 -18.08 3.34 -6.84
CA ALA A 35 -17.26 2.47 -7.67
C ALA A 35 -17.98 1.94 -8.92
N SER A 36 -19.30 1.78 -8.87
CA SER A 36 -20.11 1.31 -10.00
C SER A 36 -20.68 2.43 -10.88
N ARG A 37 -20.48 3.72 -10.54
CA ARG A 37 -21.12 4.83 -11.25
C ARG A 37 -20.57 4.96 -12.67
N THR A 38 -21.46 4.96 -13.66
CA THR A 38 -21.13 5.12 -15.09
C THR A 38 -22.03 6.14 -15.78
N ALA A 39 -21.69 6.51 -17.01
CA ALA A 39 -22.53 7.36 -17.86
C ALA A 39 -23.93 6.75 -18.15
N ALA A 40 -24.13 5.44 -17.92
CA ALA A 40 -25.43 4.79 -18.08
C ALA A 40 -26.44 5.18 -16.98
N ASP A 41 -25.98 5.67 -15.82
CA ASP A 41 -26.85 5.89 -14.64
C ASP A 41 -27.64 7.21 -14.69
N GLY A 42 -27.27 8.16 -15.56
CA GLY A 42 -27.91 9.48 -15.58
C GLY A 42 -27.68 10.36 -16.82
N GLY A 43 -27.25 9.78 -17.94
CA GLY A 43 -27.14 10.49 -19.22
C GLY A 43 -25.98 11.49 -19.28
N GLU A 44 -26.12 12.48 -20.17
CA GLU A 44 -25.04 13.40 -20.57
C GLU A 44 -24.47 14.21 -19.39
N SER A 45 -25.33 14.76 -18.51
CA SER A 45 -24.88 15.51 -17.33
C SER A 45 -24.06 14.69 -16.33
N VAL A 46 -24.39 13.40 -16.15
CA VAL A 46 -23.58 12.49 -15.33
C VAL A 46 -22.29 12.10 -16.05
N SER A 47 -22.31 11.94 -17.36
CA SER A 47 -21.11 11.71 -18.18
C SER A 47 -20.12 12.88 -18.05
N ASP A 48 -20.59 14.12 -18.17
CA ASP A 48 -19.76 15.32 -18.06
C ASP A 48 -19.23 15.55 -16.64
N TRP A 49 -20.03 15.23 -15.62
CA TRP A 49 -19.54 15.22 -14.24
C TRP A 49 -18.47 14.14 -14.02
N LEU A 50 -18.67 12.94 -14.56
CA LEU A 50 -17.70 11.84 -14.46
C LEU A 50 -16.38 12.18 -15.17
N SER A 51 -16.43 12.78 -16.36
CA SER A 51 -15.23 13.20 -17.11
C SER A 51 -14.45 14.29 -16.35
N THR A 52 -15.17 15.28 -15.80
CA THR A 52 -14.62 16.44 -15.08
C THR A 52 -13.95 16.08 -13.76
N TRP A 53 -14.43 15.01 -13.09
CA TRP A 53 -14.01 14.60 -11.74
C TRP A 53 -13.41 13.19 -11.69
N THR A 54 -14.25 12.15 -11.78
CA THR A 54 -13.84 10.77 -11.44
C THR A 54 -12.85 10.19 -12.44
N VAL A 55 -13.15 10.31 -13.75
CA VAL A 55 -12.28 9.81 -14.83
C VAL A 55 -11.00 10.64 -14.92
N PHE A 56 -11.09 11.96 -14.75
CA PHE A 56 -9.91 12.83 -14.67
C PHE A 56 -8.97 12.43 -13.54
N TYR A 57 -9.48 12.24 -12.31
CA TYR A 57 -8.62 11.80 -11.20
C TYR A 57 -8.04 10.41 -11.44
N TRP A 58 -8.78 9.45 -12.01
CA TRP A 58 -8.18 8.15 -12.36
C TRP A 58 -7.07 8.28 -13.41
N ALA A 59 -7.27 9.08 -14.46
CA ALA A 59 -6.22 9.35 -15.44
C ALA A 59 -4.98 10.00 -14.80
N TRP A 60 -5.19 11.01 -13.94
CA TRP A 60 -4.11 11.67 -13.21
C TRP A 60 -3.33 10.66 -12.33
N TRP A 61 -4.00 9.92 -11.45
CA TRP A 61 -3.33 8.96 -10.56
C TRP A 61 -2.59 7.86 -11.34
N VAL A 62 -3.17 7.35 -12.43
CA VAL A 62 -2.50 6.39 -13.32
C VAL A 62 -1.24 7.01 -13.95
N SER A 63 -1.32 8.23 -14.48
CA SER A 63 -0.16 8.91 -15.09
C SER A 63 0.99 9.17 -14.11
N TRP A 64 0.69 9.36 -12.82
CA TRP A 64 1.69 9.57 -11.76
C TRP A 64 2.19 8.27 -11.11
N SER A 65 1.52 7.14 -11.32
CA SER A 65 1.87 5.85 -10.71
C SER A 65 3.31 5.36 -10.96
N PRO A 66 3.99 5.55 -12.12
CA PRO A 66 5.39 5.13 -12.25
C PRO A 66 6.36 6.01 -11.43
N PHE A 67 6.06 7.31 -11.31
CA PHE A 67 6.83 8.23 -10.46
C PHE A 67 6.70 7.87 -8.99
N VAL A 68 5.45 7.80 -8.51
CA VAL A 68 5.14 7.51 -7.10
C VAL A 68 5.59 6.10 -6.72
N GLY A 69 5.38 5.11 -7.60
CA GLY A 69 5.78 3.72 -7.39
C GLY A 69 7.29 3.56 -7.15
N LEU A 70 8.13 4.19 -7.99
CA LEU A 70 9.59 4.11 -7.81
C LEU A 70 10.05 4.82 -6.52
N PHE A 71 9.46 5.98 -6.19
CA PHE A 71 9.77 6.69 -4.96
C PHE A 71 9.43 5.86 -3.71
N ILE A 72 8.20 5.32 -3.64
CA ILE A 72 7.77 4.50 -2.49
C ILE A 72 8.59 3.21 -2.41
N ALA A 73 8.92 2.58 -3.55
CA ALA A 73 9.77 1.39 -3.57
C ALA A 73 11.17 1.65 -2.95
N ARG A 74 11.82 2.76 -3.31
CA ARG A 74 13.15 3.15 -2.77
C ARG A 74 13.13 3.29 -1.25
N ILE A 75 12.11 3.93 -0.68
CA ILE A 75 11.99 4.14 0.78
C ILE A 75 11.44 2.92 1.55
N SER A 76 11.01 1.86 0.85
CA SER A 76 10.37 0.68 1.46
C SER A 76 11.28 -0.55 1.59
N ARG A 77 12.59 -0.42 1.31
CA ARG A 77 13.56 -1.51 1.43
C ARG A 77 13.52 -2.15 2.82
N GLY A 78 13.40 -3.48 2.86
CA GLY A 78 13.35 -4.25 4.11
C GLY A 78 11.97 -4.32 4.80
N ARG A 79 10.90 -3.81 4.19
CA ARG A 79 9.52 -3.99 4.68
C ARG A 79 8.90 -5.26 4.12
N THR A 80 8.05 -5.92 4.90
CA THR A 80 7.19 -7.00 4.38
C THR A 80 6.11 -6.42 3.44
N ILE A 81 5.67 -7.19 2.44
CA ILE A 81 4.61 -6.78 1.49
C ILE A 81 3.34 -6.32 2.24
N ARG A 82 2.96 -7.01 3.33
CA ARG A 82 1.79 -6.63 4.15
C ARG A 82 1.97 -5.26 4.81
N GLN A 83 3.13 -4.98 5.41
CA GLN A 83 3.43 -3.68 6.01
C GLN A 83 3.48 -2.57 4.97
N PHE A 84 4.06 -2.85 3.80
CA PHE A 84 4.09 -1.94 2.64
C PHE A 84 2.68 -1.57 2.19
N VAL A 85 1.84 -2.55 1.81
CA VAL A 85 0.48 -2.30 1.32
C VAL A 85 -0.37 -1.58 2.37
N THR A 86 -0.32 -2.02 3.64
CA THR A 86 -1.09 -1.39 4.72
C THR A 86 -0.64 0.05 4.97
N GLY A 87 0.66 0.33 4.96
CA GLY A 87 1.21 1.67 5.17
C GLY A 87 0.88 2.62 4.02
N VAL A 88 1.06 2.17 2.78
CA VAL A 88 0.81 2.96 1.55
C VAL A 88 -0.67 3.26 1.35
N LEU A 89 -1.58 2.39 1.81
CA LEU A 89 -3.02 2.67 1.78
C LEU A 89 -3.45 3.56 2.96
N LEU A 90 -3.19 3.14 4.20
CA LEU A 90 -3.81 3.81 5.36
C LEU A 90 -3.21 5.19 5.66
N VAL A 91 -1.90 5.38 5.57
CA VAL A 91 -1.27 6.65 5.98
C VAL A 91 -1.69 7.81 5.08
N PRO A 92 -1.65 7.71 3.73
CA PRO A 92 -2.15 8.76 2.85
C PRO A 92 -3.66 8.97 3.01
N SER A 93 -4.46 7.91 3.12
CA SER A 93 -5.92 8.05 3.29
C SER A 93 -6.30 8.82 4.56
N VAL A 94 -5.62 8.60 5.69
CA VAL A 94 -5.86 9.36 6.92
C VAL A 94 -5.44 10.82 6.77
N ILE A 95 -4.30 11.10 6.11
CA ILE A 95 -3.85 12.48 5.85
C ILE A 95 -4.85 13.21 4.93
N SER A 96 -5.32 12.56 3.86
CA SER A 96 -6.34 13.10 2.96
C SER A 96 -7.67 13.33 3.67
N LEU A 97 -8.14 12.39 4.49
CA LEU A 97 -9.37 12.55 5.30
C LEU A 97 -9.28 13.78 6.20
N LEU A 98 -8.17 13.94 6.94
CA LEU A 98 -7.96 15.11 7.81
C LEU A 98 -7.85 16.40 7.01
N TRP A 99 -7.18 16.39 5.85
CA TRP A 99 -7.06 17.56 4.99
C TRP A 99 -8.42 18.00 4.43
N PHE A 100 -9.18 17.09 3.84
CA PHE A 100 -10.52 17.40 3.31
C PHE A 100 -11.53 17.75 4.41
N ALA A 101 -11.43 17.17 5.61
CA ALA A 101 -12.26 17.58 6.74
C ALA A 101 -11.93 19.01 7.21
N ILE A 102 -10.63 19.37 7.30
CA ILE A 102 -10.20 20.70 7.77
C ILE A 102 -10.51 21.78 6.73
N PHE A 103 -10.11 21.60 5.47
CA PHE A 103 -10.27 22.62 4.43
C PHE A 103 -11.67 22.55 3.79
N GLY A 104 -12.08 21.39 3.29
CA GLY A 104 -13.40 21.21 2.68
C GLY A 104 -14.54 21.34 3.71
N GLY A 105 -14.45 20.64 4.83
CA GLY A 105 -15.41 20.79 5.94
C GLY A 105 -15.36 22.19 6.57
N GLY A 106 -14.19 22.83 6.60
CA GLY A 106 -14.06 24.23 7.00
C GLY A 106 -14.82 25.18 6.08
N ALA A 107 -14.64 25.06 4.75
CA ALA A 107 -15.33 25.87 3.76
C ALA A 107 -16.85 25.63 3.79
N ILE A 108 -17.30 24.37 3.87
CA ILE A 108 -18.73 24.03 3.98
C ILE A 108 -19.34 24.65 5.24
N GLY A 109 -18.69 24.54 6.41
CA GLY A 109 -19.21 25.13 7.64
C GLY A 109 -19.08 26.66 7.71
N ILE A 110 -18.28 27.30 6.85
CA ILE A 110 -18.29 28.75 6.62
C ILE A 110 -19.49 29.14 5.76
N GLN A 111 -19.68 28.47 4.62
CA GLN A 111 -20.83 28.66 3.73
C GLN A 111 -22.17 28.49 4.48
N GLU A 112 -22.29 27.43 5.28
CA GLU A 112 -23.49 27.12 6.05
C GLU A 112 -23.83 28.20 7.12
N ARG A 113 -22.82 28.91 7.65
CA ARG A 113 -23.02 30.06 8.54
C ARG A 113 -23.47 31.29 7.78
N ALA A 114 -22.85 31.58 6.64
CA ALA A 114 -23.22 32.69 5.77
C ALA A 114 -24.69 32.55 5.30
N GLU A 115 -25.09 31.35 4.88
CA GLU A 115 -26.48 31.03 4.47
C GLU A 115 -27.50 31.17 5.61
N ARG A 116 -27.12 30.91 6.86
CA ARG A 116 -27.97 31.14 8.05
C ARG A 116 -28.00 32.60 8.50
N GLY A 117 -27.16 33.48 7.95
CA GLY A 117 -26.96 34.84 8.45
C GLY A 117 -26.23 34.89 9.80
N GLU A 118 -25.48 33.84 10.16
CA GLU A 118 -24.75 33.71 11.42
C GLU A 118 -23.36 34.35 11.32
N GLY A 119 -23.30 35.68 11.47
CA GLY A 119 -22.06 36.44 11.60
C GLY A 119 -21.85 37.49 10.50
N THR A 120 -20.60 37.92 10.32
CA THR A 120 -20.19 38.89 9.29
C THR A 120 -19.41 38.23 8.15
N VAL A 121 -19.67 36.93 7.92
CA VAL A 121 -18.87 36.11 6.98
C VAL A 121 -19.59 36.05 5.64
N GLU A 122 -18.87 36.38 4.58
CA GLU A 122 -19.38 36.32 3.20
C GLU A 122 -19.50 34.86 2.73
N ALA A 123 -20.46 34.59 1.84
CA ALA A 123 -20.63 33.25 1.28
C ALA A 123 -19.47 32.95 0.32
N LEU A 124 -18.87 31.76 0.45
CA LEU A 124 -17.76 31.31 -0.39
C LEU A 124 -18.21 30.83 -1.78
N ALA A 125 -19.49 30.49 -1.91
CA ALA A 125 -20.12 30.14 -3.17
C ALA A 125 -21.50 30.83 -3.25
N THR A 126 -21.87 31.30 -4.44
CA THR A 126 -23.22 31.81 -4.71
C THR A 126 -23.85 31.02 -5.86
N ILE A 127 -25.17 30.97 -5.93
CA ILE A 127 -25.87 30.33 -7.06
C ILE A 127 -26.23 31.39 -8.09
N VAL A 128 -25.62 31.32 -9.27
CA VAL A 128 -25.88 32.19 -10.42
C VAL A 128 -26.43 31.32 -11.55
N ASP A 129 -27.57 31.72 -12.12
CA ASP A 129 -28.28 31.00 -13.21
C ASP A 129 -28.53 29.49 -12.95
N GLY A 130 -28.64 29.11 -11.66
CA GLY A 130 -28.89 27.72 -11.24
C GLY A 130 -27.63 26.85 -11.11
N ALA A 131 -26.44 27.40 -11.35
CA ALA A 131 -25.16 26.77 -11.11
C ALA A 131 -24.40 27.44 -9.94
N PRO A 132 -23.53 26.73 -9.20
CA PRO A 132 -22.61 27.36 -8.27
C PRO A 132 -21.56 28.19 -9.03
N ASP A 133 -21.54 29.49 -8.79
CA ASP A 133 -20.43 30.36 -9.18
C ASP A 133 -19.32 30.22 -8.12
N ILE A 134 -18.24 29.55 -8.51
CA ILE A 134 -17.08 29.22 -7.66
C ILE A 134 -15.81 29.46 -8.46
N ASN A 135 -15.04 30.46 -8.05
CA ASN A 135 -13.71 30.67 -8.59
C ASN A 135 -12.71 29.67 -7.96
N PHE A 136 -12.48 28.54 -8.62
CA PHE A 136 -11.59 27.48 -8.11
C PHE A 136 -10.14 27.91 -7.87
N ASP A 137 -9.68 29.01 -8.49
CA ASP A 137 -8.33 29.53 -8.31
C ASP A 137 -8.21 30.38 -7.02
N LEU A 138 -9.30 31.06 -6.64
CA LEU A 138 -9.35 31.97 -5.50
C LEU A 138 -9.97 31.36 -4.23
N ILE A 139 -10.83 30.34 -4.35
CA ILE A 139 -11.64 29.77 -3.25
C ILE A 139 -10.85 29.41 -1.99
N LEU A 140 -9.58 29.00 -2.12
CA LEU A 140 -8.70 28.74 -0.98
C LEU A 140 -8.35 30.04 -0.23
N PHE A 141 -8.07 31.12 -0.95
CA PHE A 141 -7.75 32.42 -0.36
C PHE A 141 -8.98 33.09 0.21
N ASP A 142 -10.13 32.99 -0.46
CA ASP A 142 -11.42 33.49 0.02
C ASP A 142 -11.80 32.79 1.34
N MET A 143 -11.61 31.47 1.42
CA MET A 143 -11.78 30.69 2.65
C MET A 143 -10.82 31.16 3.77
N LEU A 144 -9.58 31.52 3.45
CA LEU A 144 -8.59 31.99 4.43
C LEU A 144 -8.88 33.41 4.93
N ASP A 145 -9.50 34.28 4.12
CA ASP A 145 -9.93 35.62 4.54
C ASP A 145 -11.23 35.58 5.36
N ALA A 146 -12.12 34.63 5.06
CA ALA A 146 -13.33 34.35 5.83
C ALA A 146 -13.07 33.82 7.27
N LEU A 147 -11.81 33.52 7.63
CA LEU A 147 -11.44 33.16 8.99
C LEU A 147 -11.45 34.40 9.92
N PRO A 148 -11.83 34.26 11.21
CA PRO A 148 -11.87 35.35 12.18
C PRO A 148 -10.46 35.74 12.69
N LEU A 149 -9.58 36.11 11.76
CA LEU A 149 -8.21 36.53 12.00
C LEU A 149 -8.08 38.05 11.84
N PRO A 150 -7.16 38.72 12.55
CA PRO A 150 -6.83 40.12 12.25
C PRO A 150 -6.33 40.24 10.80
N GLY A 151 -6.75 41.25 10.04
CA GLY A 151 -6.42 41.34 8.60
C GLY A 151 -4.92 41.35 8.25
N ALA A 152 -4.06 41.81 9.16
CA ALA A 152 -2.60 41.66 8.98
C ALA A 152 -2.14 40.19 9.02
N VAL A 153 -2.82 39.34 9.81
CA VAL A 153 -2.56 37.90 9.92
C VAL A 153 -3.15 37.13 8.73
N SER A 154 -4.34 37.49 8.21
CA SER A 154 -4.88 36.84 7.00
C SER A 154 -3.96 37.08 5.79
N VAL A 155 -3.50 38.32 5.56
CA VAL A 155 -2.53 38.64 4.51
C VAL A 155 -1.22 37.85 4.65
N ILE A 156 -0.66 37.74 5.87
CA ILE A 156 0.54 36.92 6.10
C ILE A 156 0.25 35.44 5.80
N LEU A 157 -0.93 34.93 6.18
CA LEU A 157 -1.34 33.54 5.95
C LEU A 157 -1.50 33.23 4.46
N MET A 158 -2.05 34.16 3.67
CA MET A 158 -2.13 34.06 2.21
C MET A 158 -0.73 34.00 1.58
N ILE A 159 0.18 34.91 1.98
CA ILE A 159 1.57 34.93 1.49
C ILE A 159 2.28 33.60 1.83
N VAL A 160 2.13 33.11 3.06
CA VAL A 160 2.67 31.79 3.48
C VAL A 160 2.04 30.65 2.68
N THR A 161 0.76 30.75 2.31
CA THR A 161 0.07 29.75 1.49
C THR A 161 0.60 29.74 0.05
N VAL A 162 0.85 30.91 -0.57
CA VAL A 162 1.51 31.01 -1.88
C VAL A 162 2.92 30.42 -1.83
N ILE A 163 3.71 30.73 -0.80
CA ILE A 163 5.05 30.15 -0.60
C ILE A 163 4.97 28.63 -0.44
N LEU A 164 3.99 28.13 0.30
CA LEU A 164 3.77 26.69 0.51
C LEU A 164 3.41 25.99 -0.81
N ILE A 165 2.53 26.58 -1.64
CA ILE A 165 2.21 26.07 -2.99
C ILE A 165 3.48 26.03 -3.85
N ALA A 166 4.29 27.09 -3.84
CA ALA A 166 5.56 27.14 -4.58
C ALA A 166 6.55 26.07 -4.11
N ILE A 167 6.67 25.80 -2.81
CA ILE A 167 7.51 24.72 -2.26
C ILE A 167 7.00 23.36 -2.74
N PHE A 168 5.69 23.09 -2.64
CA PHE A 168 5.11 21.82 -3.13
C PHE A 168 5.34 21.62 -4.63
N PHE A 169 5.20 22.68 -5.43
CA PHE A 169 5.49 22.65 -6.86
C PHE A 169 6.97 22.34 -7.14
N VAL A 170 7.91 23.05 -6.51
CA VAL A 170 9.35 22.86 -6.72
C VAL A 170 9.82 21.47 -6.26
N THR A 171 9.43 21.03 -5.07
CA THR A 171 9.81 19.70 -4.55
C THR A 171 9.17 18.56 -5.34
N GLY A 172 7.93 18.74 -5.82
CA GLY A 172 7.27 17.78 -6.71
C GLY A 172 7.96 17.68 -8.08
N ALA A 173 8.28 18.84 -8.69
CA ALA A 173 8.98 18.90 -9.97
C ALA A 173 10.40 18.31 -9.91
N ASP A 174 11.16 18.59 -8.85
CA ASP A 174 12.50 18.01 -8.62
C ASP A 174 12.43 16.48 -8.52
N SER A 175 11.54 15.97 -7.66
CA SER A 175 11.31 14.53 -7.49
C SER A 175 10.93 13.84 -8.80
N ALA A 176 10.01 14.43 -9.57
CA ALA A 176 9.60 13.90 -10.87
C ALA A 176 10.75 13.89 -11.89
N SER A 177 11.57 14.96 -11.90
CA SER A 177 12.73 15.10 -12.79
C SER A 177 13.80 14.04 -12.51
N ILE A 178 14.02 13.71 -11.24
CA ILE A 178 14.93 12.62 -10.84
C ILE A 178 14.41 11.26 -11.35
N VAL A 179 13.12 10.96 -11.20
CA VAL A 179 12.58 9.67 -11.67
C VAL A 179 12.56 9.56 -13.19
N MET A 180 12.17 10.62 -13.92
CA MET A 180 12.27 10.63 -15.39
C MET A 180 13.72 10.49 -15.86
N GLY A 181 14.67 11.11 -15.16
CA GLY A 181 16.09 10.94 -15.39
C GLY A 181 16.56 9.49 -15.20
N ALA A 182 16.16 8.86 -14.09
CA ALA A 182 16.50 7.47 -13.79
C ALA A 182 15.93 6.49 -14.84
N LEU A 183 14.67 6.67 -15.25
CA LEU A 183 14.02 5.87 -16.29
C LEU A 183 14.71 6.04 -17.66
N SER A 184 15.29 7.20 -17.94
CA SER A 184 16.06 7.47 -19.16
C SER A 184 17.47 6.89 -19.14
N GLU A 185 17.96 6.47 -17.97
CA GLU A 185 19.32 5.97 -17.73
C GLU A 185 19.29 4.53 -17.19
N ASN A 186 18.44 3.68 -17.77
CA ASN A 186 18.28 2.26 -17.44
C ASN A 186 17.99 1.95 -15.96
N GLY A 187 17.32 2.87 -15.25
CA GLY A 187 16.95 2.71 -13.84
C GLY A 187 18.02 3.18 -12.84
N ALA A 188 18.98 4.01 -13.27
CA ALA A 188 20.04 4.56 -12.41
C ALA A 188 19.52 5.06 -11.05
N GLU A 189 20.20 4.68 -9.95
CA GLU A 189 19.86 5.16 -8.61
C GLU A 189 20.06 6.68 -8.53
N GLU A 190 21.19 7.17 -9.02
CA GLU A 190 21.53 8.59 -9.20
C GLU A 190 21.68 8.92 -10.69
N PRO A 191 20.64 9.49 -11.34
CA PRO A 191 20.72 9.88 -12.75
C PRO A 191 21.62 11.10 -12.97
N THR A 192 22.16 11.26 -14.18
CA THR A 192 23.01 12.41 -14.49
C THR A 192 22.24 13.73 -14.37
N ARG A 193 22.90 14.76 -13.83
CA ARG A 193 22.35 16.12 -13.72
C ARG A 193 21.81 16.66 -15.06
N ARG A 194 22.39 16.25 -16.19
CA ARG A 194 21.93 16.64 -17.52
C ARG A 194 20.54 16.08 -17.84
N SER A 195 20.30 14.81 -17.53
CA SER A 195 19.01 14.16 -17.71
C SER A 195 17.93 14.76 -16.80
N VAL A 196 18.26 15.01 -15.52
CA VAL A 196 17.36 15.68 -14.56
C VAL A 196 17.00 17.10 -15.01
N ILE A 197 17.98 17.92 -15.41
CA ILE A 197 17.74 19.29 -15.92
C ILE A 197 16.93 19.26 -17.22
N PHE A 198 17.22 18.34 -18.13
CA PHE A 198 16.45 18.17 -19.37
C PHE A 198 14.98 17.88 -19.07
N TRP A 199 14.68 16.89 -18.21
CA TRP A 199 13.30 16.55 -17.90
C TRP A 199 12.57 17.64 -17.12
N GLY A 200 13.21 18.27 -16.12
CA GLY A 200 12.60 19.37 -15.39
C GLY A 200 12.29 20.59 -16.27
N THR A 201 13.19 20.94 -17.19
CA THR A 201 12.95 22.03 -18.16
C THR A 201 11.93 21.65 -19.23
N ALA A 202 11.91 20.39 -19.69
CA ALA A 202 10.92 19.89 -20.64
C ALA A 202 9.50 19.89 -20.02
N THR A 203 9.33 19.39 -18.79
CA THR A 203 8.04 19.41 -18.08
C THR A 203 7.61 20.84 -17.76
N GLY A 204 8.53 21.72 -17.35
CA GLY A 204 8.23 23.15 -17.18
C GLY A 204 7.82 23.83 -18.50
N GLY A 205 8.45 23.46 -19.62
CA GLY A 205 8.09 23.93 -20.95
C GLY A 205 6.70 23.44 -21.40
N VAL A 206 6.37 22.17 -21.14
CA VAL A 206 5.02 21.63 -21.37
C VAL A 206 4.00 22.38 -20.52
N ALA A 207 4.25 22.58 -19.22
CA ALA A 207 3.36 23.34 -18.35
C ALA A 207 3.14 24.77 -18.86
N ALA A 208 4.20 25.48 -19.27
CA ALA A 208 4.09 26.81 -19.85
C ALA A 208 3.29 26.84 -21.16
N VAL A 209 3.51 25.87 -22.05
CA VAL A 209 2.73 25.74 -23.31
C VAL A 209 1.27 25.43 -23.01
N MET A 210 0.96 24.59 -22.02
CA MET A 210 -0.42 24.26 -21.65
C MET A 210 -1.16 25.45 -21.02
N LEU A 211 -0.49 26.24 -20.18
CA LEU A 211 -1.04 27.50 -19.66
C LEU A 211 -1.31 28.52 -20.78
N LEU A 212 -0.41 28.65 -21.76
CA LEU A 212 -0.58 29.55 -22.91
C LEU A 212 -1.63 29.05 -23.92
N ALA A 213 -1.76 27.73 -24.10
CA ALA A 213 -2.77 27.11 -24.96
C ALA A 213 -4.18 27.20 -24.36
N GLY A 214 -4.28 27.43 -23.05
CA GLY A 214 -5.53 27.64 -22.32
C GLY A 214 -6.19 29.01 -22.51
N GLY A 215 -5.66 29.89 -23.35
CA GLY A 215 -6.28 31.17 -23.67
C GLY A 215 -6.19 32.20 -22.56
N SER A 216 -7.18 33.11 -22.52
CA SER A 216 -7.28 34.18 -21.51
C SER A 216 -8.13 33.81 -20.30
N GLU A 217 -8.79 32.65 -20.31
CA GLU A 217 -9.66 32.20 -19.21
C GLU A 217 -9.08 30.98 -18.51
N PRO A 218 -8.82 31.04 -17.18
CA PRO A 218 -8.26 29.92 -16.42
C PRO A 218 -9.07 28.61 -16.53
N ALA A 219 -10.39 28.73 -16.69
CA ALA A 219 -11.29 27.58 -16.87
C ALA A 219 -11.03 26.80 -18.17
N GLU A 220 -10.68 27.48 -19.26
CA GLU A 220 -10.33 26.83 -20.54
C GLU A 220 -8.99 26.11 -20.44
N ALA A 221 -8.00 26.73 -19.78
CA ALA A 221 -6.72 26.10 -19.47
C ALA A 221 -6.86 24.80 -18.66
N LEU A 222 -7.72 24.82 -17.62
CA LEU A 222 -7.99 23.66 -16.79
C LEU A 222 -8.66 22.53 -17.60
N ASN A 223 -9.62 22.84 -18.47
CA ASN A 223 -10.28 21.83 -19.31
C ASN A 223 -9.32 21.23 -20.37
N GLY A 224 -8.46 22.04 -20.98
CA GLY A 224 -7.41 21.56 -21.88
C GLY A 224 -6.43 20.61 -21.18
N LEU A 225 -6.01 20.96 -19.96
CA LEU A 225 -5.15 20.13 -19.11
C LEU A 225 -5.81 18.78 -18.78
N LYS A 226 -7.07 18.77 -18.33
CA LYS A 226 -7.82 17.55 -18.01
C LYS A 226 -7.87 16.58 -19.20
N ASN A 227 -8.23 17.10 -20.38
CA ASN A 227 -8.37 16.28 -21.59
C ASN A 227 -7.05 15.64 -22.04
N ILE A 228 -5.94 16.39 -22.02
CA ILE A 228 -4.62 15.87 -22.39
C ILE A 228 -4.14 14.82 -21.37
N THR A 229 -4.40 15.01 -20.07
CA THR A 229 -4.10 14.00 -19.03
C THR A 229 -4.89 12.70 -19.27
N ILE A 230 -6.18 12.77 -19.62
CA ILE A 230 -6.99 11.57 -19.91
C ILE A 230 -6.45 10.79 -21.12
N VAL A 231 -6.14 11.48 -22.22
CA VAL A 231 -5.61 10.84 -23.44
C VAL A 231 -4.24 10.22 -23.21
N SER A 232 -3.35 10.88 -22.45
CA SER A 232 -2.00 10.38 -22.18
C SER A 232 -1.95 9.24 -21.16
N ALA A 233 -2.88 9.18 -20.21
CA ALA A 233 -2.98 8.10 -19.23
C ALA A 233 -3.53 6.78 -19.81
N LEU A 234 -4.39 6.84 -20.83
CA LEU A 234 -5.07 5.67 -21.42
C LEU A 234 -4.12 4.51 -21.82
N PRO A 235 -3.01 4.71 -22.59
CA PRO A 235 -2.08 3.62 -22.88
C PRO A 235 -1.38 3.09 -21.61
N PHE A 236 -1.18 3.92 -20.59
CA PHE A 236 -0.54 3.50 -19.34
C PHE A 236 -1.45 2.61 -18.48
N VAL A 237 -2.77 2.70 -18.61
CA VAL A 237 -3.71 1.74 -17.97
C VAL A 237 -3.39 0.31 -18.41
N ILE A 238 -3.08 0.09 -19.69
CA ILE A 238 -2.72 -1.24 -20.23
C ILE A 238 -1.40 -1.73 -19.58
N VAL A 239 -0.41 -0.85 -19.45
CA VAL A 239 0.85 -1.15 -18.77
C VAL A 239 0.61 -1.53 -17.30
N MET A 240 -0.27 -0.81 -16.60
CA MET A 240 -0.63 -1.09 -15.20
C MET A 240 -1.30 -2.46 -15.04
N LEU A 241 -2.20 -2.84 -15.95
CA LEU A 241 -2.81 -4.19 -15.96
C LEU A 241 -1.78 -5.30 -16.20
N LEU A 242 -0.83 -5.07 -17.11
CA LEU A 242 0.28 -6.01 -17.34
C LEU A 242 1.21 -6.12 -16.11
N LEU A 243 1.47 -5.02 -15.40
CA LEU A 243 2.23 -5.02 -14.15
C LEU A 243 1.54 -5.81 -13.04
N CYS A 244 0.21 -5.74 -12.91
CA CYS A 244 -0.53 -6.59 -11.98
C CYS A 244 -0.33 -8.08 -12.25
N VAL A 245 -0.37 -8.50 -13.53
CA VAL A 245 -0.11 -9.88 -13.94
C VAL A 245 1.36 -10.26 -13.73
N ALA A 246 2.29 -9.35 -14.00
CA ALA A 246 3.72 -9.57 -13.78
C ALA A 246 4.06 -9.79 -12.30
N ILE A 247 3.58 -8.93 -11.40
CA ILE A 247 3.75 -9.06 -9.95
C ILE A 247 3.11 -10.35 -9.42
N TRP A 248 1.90 -10.69 -9.90
CA TRP A 248 1.26 -11.96 -9.54
C TRP A 248 2.12 -13.17 -9.93
N LYS A 249 2.66 -13.17 -11.16
CA LYS A 249 3.52 -14.25 -11.65
C LYS A 249 4.82 -14.32 -10.84
N ASP A 250 5.52 -13.21 -10.69
CA ASP A 250 6.80 -13.11 -9.97
C ASP A 250 6.66 -13.61 -8.52
N LEU A 251 5.67 -13.10 -7.79
CA LEU A 251 5.38 -13.52 -6.42
C LEU A 251 4.93 -15.00 -6.34
N SER A 252 4.24 -15.53 -7.37
CA SER A 252 3.87 -16.96 -7.40
C SER A 252 5.06 -17.90 -7.60
N GLN A 253 6.20 -17.38 -8.08
CA GLN A 253 7.45 -18.11 -8.30
C GLN A 253 8.51 -17.82 -7.22
N ASP A 254 8.16 -17.04 -6.18
CA ASP A 254 9.05 -16.71 -5.07
C ASP A 254 9.51 -17.97 -4.30
N PRO A 255 10.82 -18.14 -4.02
CA PRO A 255 11.33 -19.33 -3.34
C PRO A 255 10.70 -19.63 -1.99
N LEU A 256 10.30 -18.62 -1.21
CA LEU A 256 9.68 -18.81 0.12
C LEU A 256 8.23 -19.34 -0.05
N ILE A 257 7.52 -18.88 -1.07
CA ILE A 257 6.18 -19.40 -1.42
C ILE A 257 6.28 -20.82 -1.98
N LEU A 258 7.29 -21.12 -2.81
CA LEU A 258 7.52 -22.46 -3.34
C LEU A 258 7.95 -23.45 -2.25
N GLN A 259 8.86 -23.07 -1.35
CA GLN A 259 9.25 -23.89 -0.19
C GLN A 259 8.06 -24.18 0.72
N GLY A 260 7.20 -23.19 0.99
CA GLY A 260 5.98 -23.39 1.77
C GLY A 260 5.04 -24.43 1.15
N ARG A 261 4.81 -24.35 -0.18
CA ARG A 261 3.98 -25.34 -0.90
C ARG A 261 4.60 -26.73 -0.88
N LEU A 262 5.91 -26.84 -1.13
CA LEU A 262 6.62 -28.11 -1.13
C LEU A 262 6.57 -28.77 0.26
N ALA A 263 6.77 -27.99 1.32
CA ALA A 263 6.68 -28.48 2.70
C ALA A 263 5.28 -29.02 3.03
N THR A 264 4.20 -28.33 2.64
CA THR A 264 2.84 -28.85 2.82
C THR A 264 2.62 -30.16 2.06
N ILE A 265 3.03 -30.23 0.78
CA ILE A 265 2.85 -31.43 -0.05
C ILE A 265 3.62 -32.62 0.54
N LEU A 266 4.89 -32.44 0.93
CA LEU A 266 5.71 -33.49 1.53
C LEU A 266 5.17 -33.93 2.89
N LEU A 267 4.58 -33.03 3.67
CA LEU A 267 3.96 -33.36 4.95
C LEU A 267 2.65 -34.14 4.76
N GLU A 268 1.81 -33.76 3.79
CA GLU A 268 0.61 -34.53 3.43
C GLU A 268 0.96 -35.93 2.89
N GLU A 269 1.94 -36.03 1.98
CA GLU A 269 2.36 -37.30 1.37
C GLU A 269 3.02 -38.24 2.38
N SER A 270 3.88 -37.73 3.27
CA SER A 270 4.52 -38.55 4.32
C SER A 270 3.53 -39.03 5.38
N VAL A 271 2.56 -38.20 5.78
CA VAL A 271 1.49 -38.61 6.71
C VAL A 271 0.57 -39.64 6.05
N ALA A 272 0.15 -39.43 4.80
CA ALA A 272 -0.68 -40.39 4.08
C ALA A 272 0.01 -41.76 3.92
N THR A 273 1.28 -41.75 3.52
CA THR A 273 2.09 -42.98 3.36
C THR A 273 2.25 -43.72 4.70
N ALA A 274 2.50 -43.01 5.80
CA ALA A 274 2.60 -43.62 7.12
C ALA A 274 1.28 -44.27 7.57
N VAL A 275 0.14 -43.59 7.31
CA VAL A 275 -1.20 -44.14 7.60
C VAL A 275 -1.49 -45.41 6.81
N ASP A 276 -1.21 -45.42 5.50
CA ASP A 276 -1.46 -46.58 4.64
C ASP A 276 -0.55 -47.78 4.95
N GLU A 277 0.72 -47.56 5.29
CA GLU A 277 1.66 -48.66 5.57
C GLU A 277 1.53 -49.23 7.00
N HIS A 278 1.33 -48.37 8.01
CA HIS A 278 1.51 -48.74 9.41
C HIS A 278 0.21 -48.74 10.25
N GLY A 279 -0.91 -48.21 9.73
CA GLY A 279 -2.27 -48.49 10.24
C GLY A 279 -2.58 -48.08 11.70
N GLN A 280 -1.80 -47.17 12.28
CA GLN A 280 -1.96 -46.65 13.65
C GLN A 280 -2.16 -45.12 13.63
N PRO A 281 -2.60 -44.48 14.72
CA PRO A 281 -2.58 -43.02 14.83
C PRO A 281 -1.14 -42.52 15.00
N PHE A 282 -0.68 -41.64 14.12
CA PHE A 282 0.64 -41.01 14.21
C PHE A 282 0.54 -39.56 14.67
N GLU A 283 1.48 -39.14 15.52
CA GLU A 283 1.61 -37.76 15.99
C GLU A 283 2.91 -37.16 15.44
N ILE A 284 2.85 -35.96 14.85
CA ILE A 284 4.01 -35.32 14.21
C ILE A 284 4.83 -34.59 15.27
N ALA A 285 5.96 -35.18 15.66
CA ALA A 285 6.93 -34.54 16.55
C ALA A 285 8.06 -33.86 15.75
N THR A 286 8.15 -32.54 15.82
CA THR A 286 9.28 -31.77 15.27
C THR A 286 10.41 -31.66 16.29
N ASN A 287 11.51 -32.40 16.05
CA ASN A 287 12.76 -32.22 16.79
C ASN A 287 13.64 -31.17 16.12
N ILE A 288 14.14 -30.20 16.90
CA ILE A 288 15.15 -29.25 16.43
C ILE A 288 16.50 -29.96 16.40
N VAL A 289 16.98 -30.28 15.20
CA VAL A 289 18.36 -30.76 15.02
C VAL A 289 19.29 -29.55 15.07
N VAL A 290 19.91 -29.33 16.23
CA VAL A 290 21.07 -28.44 16.34
C VAL A 290 22.25 -29.18 15.72
N VAL A 291 22.73 -28.69 14.58
CA VAL A 291 23.98 -29.16 13.99
C VAL A 291 25.10 -28.29 14.57
N ASP A 292 25.72 -28.77 15.64
CA ASP A 292 26.94 -28.15 16.15
C ASP A 292 28.07 -28.39 15.14
N GLY A 293 28.62 -27.29 14.63
CA GLY A 293 29.61 -27.27 13.56
C GLY A 293 31.03 -27.36 14.07
N ASP A 294 31.42 -28.54 14.56
CA ASP A 294 32.81 -28.87 14.86
C ASP A 294 33.40 -29.57 13.62
N GLY A 295 34.56 -29.22 13.07
CA GLY A 295 35.68 -28.48 13.64
C GLY A 295 36.95 -29.20 13.20
N GLU A 296 37.58 -28.70 12.13
CA GLU A 296 38.74 -29.33 11.47
C GLU A 296 39.85 -29.72 12.48
N SER A 297 40.35 -30.96 12.40
CA SER A 297 41.62 -31.33 13.05
C SER A 297 42.42 -32.34 12.22
N ASP A 298 43.38 -31.81 11.47
CA ASP A 298 44.56 -32.57 11.01
C ASP A 298 45.35 -33.08 12.23
N GLY A 299 45.81 -34.32 12.19
CA GLY A 299 46.57 -34.93 13.30
C GLY A 299 47.07 -36.35 13.01
N ASP A 300 48.25 -36.43 12.39
CA ASP A 300 48.98 -37.67 12.06
C ASP A 300 49.53 -38.42 13.30
N GLY A 301 49.59 -39.77 13.31
CA GLY A 301 50.20 -40.52 14.43
C GLY A 301 49.78 -41.99 14.68
N ASP A 302 50.37 -42.92 13.91
CA ASP A 302 50.76 -44.35 14.14
C ASP A 302 50.13 -45.25 15.27
N PRO A 303 49.97 -46.59 15.06
CA PRO A 303 49.27 -47.48 15.99
C PRO A 303 50.17 -48.48 16.76
N ALA A 304 49.98 -48.62 18.09
CA ALA A 304 50.18 -49.88 18.83
C ALA A 304 49.75 -49.79 20.32
N ASP A 305 48.84 -50.68 20.71
CA ASP A 305 48.88 -51.60 21.88
C ASP A 305 47.49 -51.82 22.50
N GLY A 306 47.20 -53.07 22.85
CA GLY A 306 46.08 -53.44 23.71
C GLY A 306 46.57 -54.38 24.82
N PRO A 307 45.70 -55.22 25.41
CA PRO A 307 44.29 -55.03 25.72
C PRO A 307 44.05 -55.11 27.24
N ALA A 308 42.88 -54.68 27.75
CA ALA A 308 42.49 -54.96 29.13
C ALA A 308 40.96 -55.09 29.31
N ASP A 309 40.56 -56.14 30.03
CA ASP A 309 39.16 -56.44 30.39
C ASP A 309 38.56 -55.39 31.35
N ALA A 310 37.24 -55.17 31.24
CA ALA A 310 36.29 -55.67 32.25
C ALA A 310 34.86 -55.12 32.00
N ALA A 311 33.87 -56.02 32.01
CA ALA A 311 32.46 -55.65 32.06
C ALA A 311 32.02 -55.35 33.51
N ALA A 312 31.34 -54.23 33.74
CA ALA A 312 30.56 -54.00 34.97
C ALA A 312 29.41 -52.98 34.74
N THR A 313 28.19 -53.51 34.72
CA THR A 313 26.89 -52.81 34.68
C THR A 313 26.17 -53.12 36.00
N PRO A 314 25.13 -52.39 36.48
CA PRO A 314 24.79 -50.95 36.39
C PRO A 314 24.73 -50.29 37.80
N ALA A 315 24.32 -49.02 37.88
CA ALA A 315 23.69 -48.48 39.10
C ALA A 315 22.54 -47.51 38.78
N ALA A 316 21.31 -47.92 39.08
CA ALA A 316 20.16 -47.02 39.13
C ALA A 316 20.01 -46.47 40.56
N GLY A 317 19.79 -45.15 40.70
CA GLY A 317 19.54 -44.49 41.98
C GLY A 317 18.28 -43.64 41.90
N ARG A 318 17.26 -43.98 42.70
CA ARG A 318 15.94 -43.33 42.72
C ARG A 318 15.55 -43.03 44.18
N THR A 319 15.15 -41.81 44.50
CA THR A 319 14.40 -41.29 45.69
C THR A 319 14.73 -39.80 45.86
N GLY A 320 13.88 -38.88 46.33
CA GLY A 320 12.41 -38.82 46.55
C GLY A 320 11.99 -37.36 46.24
N SER A 321 10.85 -36.76 46.57
CA SER A 321 9.74 -37.04 47.49
C SER A 321 8.72 -35.91 47.27
N THR A 322 7.43 -36.25 47.22
CA THR A 322 6.25 -35.54 47.80
C THR A 322 6.55 -34.41 48.80
N ASP A 323 5.78 -33.34 49.04
CA ASP A 323 4.48 -32.80 48.57
C ASP A 323 4.33 -31.39 49.22
N ALA A 324 3.38 -30.49 48.92
CA ALA A 324 2.50 -30.17 47.78
C ALA A 324 1.66 -28.92 48.19
N ASP A 325 1.07 -28.13 47.27
CA ASP A 325 -0.09 -27.29 47.62
C ASP A 325 -1.00 -26.84 46.44
N THR A 326 -2.20 -26.44 46.83
CA THR A 326 -3.52 -26.61 46.21
C THR A 326 -4.02 -25.44 45.33
N ALA A 327 -5.05 -25.70 44.49
CA ALA A 327 -6.01 -24.79 43.78
C ALA A 327 -5.70 -24.48 42.29
N ALA A 328 -6.37 -25.00 41.25
CA ALA A 328 -7.73 -25.53 41.00
C ALA A 328 -8.84 -24.50 40.62
N GLU A 329 -8.92 -24.15 39.32
CA GLU A 329 -10.16 -23.95 38.54
C GLU A 329 -9.77 -23.86 37.02
N ALA A 330 -9.89 -24.90 36.19
CA ALA A 330 -11.07 -25.61 35.69
C ALA A 330 -11.90 -24.84 34.62
N ALA A 331 -11.43 -24.87 33.37
CA ALA A 331 -12.25 -24.56 32.20
C ALA A 331 -12.83 -25.87 31.60
N PRO A 332 -14.13 -25.93 31.24
CA PRO A 332 -14.70 -27.10 30.57
C PRO A 332 -14.67 -26.98 29.04
N ALA A 333 -14.32 -28.09 28.40
CA ALA A 333 -14.58 -28.39 26.99
C ALA A 333 -15.40 -29.70 26.92
N PRO A 334 -15.81 -30.17 25.74
CA PRO A 334 -16.50 -29.47 24.64
C PRO A 334 -17.92 -30.06 24.46
N ALA A 335 -18.65 -29.65 23.41
CA ALA A 335 -19.87 -30.35 22.98
C ALA A 335 -19.81 -30.64 21.47
N ASP A 336 -19.87 -31.92 21.12
CA ASP A 336 -19.97 -32.40 19.74
C ASP A 336 -21.23 -31.88 19.03
N THR A 337 -21.13 -31.66 17.71
CA THR A 337 -22.09 -32.18 16.71
C THR A 337 -21.67 -31.83 15.29
N ALA A 338 -20.99 -32.76 14.62
CA ALA A 338 -20.92 -32.79 13.16
C ALA A 338 -21.92 -33.81 12.60
N PRO A 339 -22.64 -33.52 11.51
CA PRO A 339 -23.33 -34.55 10.74
C PRO A 339 -22.71 -34.77 9.34
N ALA A 340 -22.30 -36.03 9.14
CA ALA A 340 -22.35 -36.80 7.89
C ALA A 340 -21.68 -36.25 6.60
N ALA A 341 -20.62 -36.95 6.20
CA ALA A 341 -20.10 -36.91 4.83
C ALA A 341 -21.00 -37.67 3.83
N ASN A 342 -21.04 -37.18 2.59
CA ASN A 342 -21.49 -37.88 1.39
C ASN A 342 -20.87 -37.11 0.20
N GLY A 343 -20.10 -37.66 -0.73
CA GLY A 343 -19.80 -39.05 -1.01
C GLY A 343 -19.65 -39.22 -2.53
N LYS A 344 -18.42 -39.11 -3.05
CA LYS A 344 -17.99 -39.66 -4.36
C LYS A 344 -16.49 -39.43 -4.60
N ALA A 345 -15.71 -40.50 -4.58
CA ALA A 345 -14.34 -40.49 -5.07
C ALA A 345 -14.34 -40.38 -6.61
N ALA A 346 -13.45 -39.55 -7.14
CA ALA A 346 -13.09 -39.54 -8.56
C ALA A 346 -11.60 -39.88 -8.67
N SER A 347 -11.31 -41.15 -8.95
CA SER A 347 -9.95 -41.64 -9.16
C SER A 347 -9.32 -40.95 -10.37
N ARG A 348 -8.30 -40.12 -10.14
CA ARG A 348 -7.37 -39.66 -11.18
C ARG A 348 -6.02 -40.31 -10.96
N THR A 349 -5.78 -41.39 -11.69
CA THR A 349 -4.44 -41.96 -11.83
C THR A 349 -3.57 -40.92 -12.54
N PHE A 350 -2.48 -40.48 -11.90
CA PHE A 350 -1.46 -39.66 -12.53
C PHE A 350 -0.20 -40.53 -12.69
N GLU A 351 0.25 -40.72 -13.92
CA GLU A 351 1.48 -41.49 -14.19
C GLU A 351 2.70 -40.76 -13.64
N ARG A 352 3.60 -41.52 -12.99
CA ARG A 352 4.92 -41.01 -12.60
C ARG A 352 5.74 -40.69 -13.85
N PRO A 353 6.34 -39.49 -13.98
CA PRO A 353 7.43 -39.29 -14.94
C PRO A 353 8.66 -40.13 -14.55
N ALA A 354 9.46 -40.53 -15.54
CA ALA A 354 10.61 -41.41 -15.36
C ALA A 354 11.81 -40.71 -14.67
N PRO A 355 12.70 -41.45 -13.97
CA PRO A 355 13.67 -40.88 -13.04
C PRO A 355 14.99 -40.40 -13.69
N GLU A 356 14.98 -39.85 -14.91
CA GLU A 356 16.22 -39.44 -15.62
C GLU A 356 16.50 -37.92 -15.67
N GLU A 357 15.56 -37.04 -15.28
CA GLU A 357 15.78 -35.56 -15.34
C GLU A 357 16.34 -34.91 -14.05
N CYS A 358 16.82 -35.69 -13.07
CA CYS A 358 17.41 -35.16 -11.82
C CYS A 358 18.95 -35.10 -11.79
N SER A 359 19.62 -35.10 -12.94
CA SER A 359 21.10 -35.18 -13.04
C SER A 359 21.78 -33.94 -13.62
N SER A 360 21.21 -32.74 -13.50
CA SER A 360 21.73 -31.51 -14.15
C SER A 360 21.87 -30.27 -13.26
N LEU A 361 21.70 -30.41 -11.94
CA LEU A 361 21.98 -29.35 -10.96
C LEU A 361 23.31 -29.60 -10.23
N GLU A 362 24.40 -29.67 -11.00
CA GLU A 362 25.75 -29.58 -10.43
C GLU A 362 26.01 -28.18 -9.85
N THR A 363 26.56 -28.17 -8.63
CA THR A 363 26.93 -26.97 -7.90
C THR A 363 28.01 -26.16 -8.62
N ARG A 364 27.69 -24.91 -8.97
CA ARG A 364 28.66 -23.96 -9.53
C ARG A 364 29.41 -23.25 -8.41
N THR A 365 30.55 -23.80 -8.02
CA THR A 365 31.49 -23.18 -7.07
C THR A 365 32.00 -21.84 -7.61
N PRO A 366 32.13 -20.78 -6.79
CA PRO A 366 32.85 -19.57 -7.20
C PRO A 366 34.35 -19.86 -7.35
N ARG A 367 34.98 -19.26 -8.35
CA ARG A 367 36.45 -19.14 -8.45
C ARG A 367 36.88 -17.75 -7.98
N ASP A 368 38.13 -17.69 -7.53
CA ASP A 368 38.84 -16.51 -7.01
C ASP A 368 38.84 -15.29 -7.96
#